data_AF-A0A354G7L5-F1
#
_entry.id   AF-A0A354G7L5-F1
#
_cell.length_a   1.000
_cell.length_b   1.000
_cell.length_c   1.000
_cell.angle_alpha   90.00
_cell.angle_beta   90.00
_cell.angle_gamma   90.00
#
_symmetry.space_group_name_H-M   'P 1'
#
loop_
_entity.id
_entity.type
_entity.pdbx_description
1 polymer ?
#
loop_
_entity_poly.entity_id
_entity_poly.type
_entity_poly.pdbx_seq_one_letter_code
_entity_poly.pdbx_strand_id
1 'polypeptide(L)'
;MSEGFDAYREIFTVVENNLQLKILPKIKINMRSASANISNLIDILVRKSFIKEDLYKYDDAIISKFELPEEKAFETTKKSEDLYIRLKALSGALNFLADSTPNTIEEMNDLYLENIIKCTEYFAFHNLSSASNVNTRTIKEITDKAQGSGDEIFKRVMSDNLKLLIDSFHMIKNTIEEINKILKSLYKAQIRFEVMPDIPSTQFTEELFKSNMQKYLDNLNLYLASNCPGVSYKSKWITEALNDYYTIDEVEMLSKMQKDLIGETENKTANDKRTLSPRERLIILIFDIAGTKKILQDIYYDLDHNVKLTKSVELSFMEKFVRTLKIMFNIQDDSDFYHIEYINPSTKRVQKDIIKIDEFSLSIKKKIQTFDEIVKPNSDANYKIKNGTNESLLKFLDTTYFNLVLLKERIVSINTEVRSKAPATIKKRFRDLTNNAQQLETILSNIGALRRKFIIEQEQFSKHK
;
A
#
# COMPACT_ATOMS: atom_id res chain seq x y z
N MET A 1 -5.94 18.64 -33.68
CA MET A 1 -6.43 17.85 -32.53
C MET A 1 -7.72 18.48 -32.07
N SER A 2 -8.79 17.69 -31.90
CA SER A 2 -10.10 18.18 -31.48
C SER A 2 -10.10 18.51 -29.98
N GLU A 3 -10.97 19.42 -29.54
CA GLU A 3 -11.15 19.77 -28.12
C GLU A 3 -11.44 18.54 -27.24
N GLY A 4 -12.14 17.52 -27.76
CA GLY A 4 -12.40 16.30 -27.00
C GLY A 4 -11.22 15.34 -26.90
N PHE A 5 -10.22 15.41 -27.79
CA PHE A 5 -8.96 14.67 -27.61
C PHE A 5 -8.18 15.21 -26.42
N ASP A 6 -8.11 16.53 -26.26
CA ASP A 6 -7.45 17.17 -25.13
C ASP A 6 -8.21 16.88 -23.81
N ALA A 7 -9.54 16.92 -23.82
CA ALA A 7 -10.37 16.52 -22.67
C ALA A 7 -10.17 15.04 -22.28
N TYR A 8 -10.07 14.14 -23.27
CA TYR A 8 -9.73 12.73 -23.04
C TYR A 8 -8.37 12.58 -22.34
N ARG A 9 -7.35 13.29 -22.81
CA ARG A 9 -6.00 13.26 -22.21
C ARG A 9 -6.02 13.72 -20.75
N GLU A 10 -6.76 14.78 -20.44
CA GLU A 10 -6.91 15.26 -19.07
C GLU A 10 -7.58 14.23 -18.16
N ILE A 11 -8.71 13.64 -18.60
CA ILE A 11 -9.40 12.58 -17.86
C ILE A 11 -8.46 11.37 -17.66
N PHE A 12 -7.73 10.96 -18.70
CA PHE A 12 -6.77 9.86 -18.63
C PHE A 12 -5.72 10.11 -17.54
N THR A 13 -5.10 11.29 -17.51
CA THR A 13 -4.11 11.65 -16.49
C THR A 13 -4.70 11.62 -15.08
N VAL A 14 -5.93 12.10 -14.88
CA VAL A 14 -6.60 12.07 -13.57
C VAL A 14 -6.87 10.63 -13.12
N VAL A 15 -7.40 9.80 -14.03
CA VAL A 15 -7.73 8.40 -13.77
C VAL A 15 -6.46 7.60 -13.47
N GLU A 16 -5.39 7.82 -14.22
CA GLU A 16 -4.09 7.19 -14.00
C GLU A 16 -3.54 7.54 -12.61
N ASN A 17 -3.52 8.82 -12.25
CA ASN A 17 -3.11 9.25 -10.91
C ASN A 17 -3.96 8.61 -9.81
N ASN A 18 -5.28 8.51 -10.00
CA ASN A 18 -6.17 7.86 -9.04
C ASN A 18 -5.87 6.35 -8.92
N LEU A 19 -5.59 5.69 -10.04
CA LEU A 19 -5.21 4.28 -10.06
C LEU A 19 -3.90 4.06 -9.30
N GLN A 20 -2.87 4.85 -9.59
CA GLN A 20 -1.54 4.75 -8.99
C GLN A 20 -1.52 5.08 -7.49
N LEU A 21 -2.22 6.14 -7.08
CA LEU A 21 -2.14 6.65 -5.71
C LEU A 21 -3.15 5.99 -4.76
N LYS A 22 -4.24 5.43 -5.28
CA LYS A 22 -5.32 4.87 -4.43
C LYS A 22 -5.60 3.41 -4.71
N ILE A 23 -5.88 3.04 -5.96
CA ILE A 23 -6.44 1.72 -6.30
C ILE A 23 -5.36 0.63 -6.22
N LEU A 24 -4.19 0.84 -6.84
CA LEU A 24 -3.07 -0.10 -6.84
C LEU A 24 -2.48 -0.34 -5.43
N PRO A 25 -2.25 0.69 -4.59
CA PRO A 25 -1.85 0.48 -3.20
C PRO A 25 -2.91 -0.28 -2.40
N LYS A 26 -4.19 0.01 -2.63
CA LYS A 26 -5.31 -0.66 -1.94
C LYS A 26 -5.36 -2.15 -2.27
N ILE A 27 -5.30 -2.54 -3.55
CA ILE A 27 -5.31 -3.97 -3.91
C ILE A 27 -4.08 -4.70 -3.36
N LYS A 28 -2.90 -4.06 -3.39
CA LYS A 28 -1.67 -4.60 -2.81
C LYS A 28 -1.79 -4.85 -1.31
N ILE A 29 -2.31 -3.87 -0.55
CA ILE A 29 -2.56 -4.01 0.89
C ILE A 29 -3.57 -5.13 1.17
N ASN A 30 -4.66 -5.19 0.41
CA ASN A 30 -5.69 -6.19 0.62
C ASN A 30 -5.18 -7.62 0.34
N MET A 31 -4.37 -7.81 -0.71
CA MET A 31 -3.74 -9.12 -0.99
C MET A 31 -2.75 -9.54 0.10
N ARG A 32 -1.92 -8.61 0.61
CA ARG A 32 -1.02 -8.89 1.75
C ARG A 32 -1.79 -9.22 3.02
N SER A 33 -2.88 -8.49 3.29
CA SER A 33 -3.78 -8.75 4.42
C SER A 33 -4.42 -10.14 4.31
N ALA A 34 -4.96 -10.48 3.13
CA ALA A 34 -5.52 -11.80 2.86
C ALA A 34 -4.48 -12.92 3.07
N SER A 35 -3.26 -12.74 2.56
CA SER A 35 -2.17 -13.71 2.76
C SER A 35 -1.81 -13.91 4.23
N ALA A 36 -1.68 -12.83 4.99
CA ALA A 36 -1.42 -12.88 6.43
C ALA A 36 -2.54 -13.59 7.20
N ASN A 37 -3.80 -13.30 6.86
CA ASN A 37 -4.96 -13.93 7.50
C ASN A 37 -5.06 -15.44 7.16
N ILE A 38 -4.67 -15.84 5.94
CA ILE A 38 -4.54 -17.26 5.58
C ILE A 38 -3.44 -17.93 6.40
N SER A 39 -2.26 -17.30 6.55
CA SER A 39 -1.18 -17.84 7.38
C SER A 39 -1.63 -17.99 8.84
N ASN A 40 -2.32 -17.00 9.39
CA ASN A 40 -2.91 -17.09 10.73
C ASN A 40 -3.94 -18.23 10.83
N LEU A 41 -4.75 -18.44 9.78
CA LEU A 41 -5.74 -19.52 9.74
C LEU A 41 -5.05 -20.87 9.77
N ILE A 42 -3.97 -21.04 9.00
CA ILE A 42 -3.14 -22.25 9.00
C ILE A 42 -2.61 -22.53 10.41
N ASP A 43 -1.99 -21.53 11.05
CA ASP A 43 -1.43 -21.68 12.40
C ASP A 43 -2.49 -22.09 13.43
N ILE A 44 -3.67 -21.47 13.38
CA ILE A 44 -4.81 -21.79 14.26
C ILE A 44 -5.25 -23.24 14.06
N LEU A 45 -5.37 -23.70 12.80
CA LEU A 45 -5.82 -25.05 12.47
C LEU A 45 -4.77 -26.11 12.80
N VAL A 46 -3.47 -25.84 12.58
CA VAL A 46 -2.37 -26.75 12.94
C VAL A 46 -2.28 -26.91 14.46
N ARG A 47 -2.35 -25.83 15.24
CA ARG A 47 -2.25 -25.89 16.71
C ARG A 47 -3.35 -26.73 17.37
N LYS A 48 -4.51 -26.83 16.74
CA LYS A 48 -5.63 -27.68 17.20
C LYS A 48 -5.73 -29.01 16.43
N SER A 49 -4.72 -29.35 15.62
CA SER A 49 -4.64 -30.59 14.85
C SER A 49 -5.79 -30.82 13.86
N PHE A 50 -6.42 -29.75 13.36
CA PHE A 50 -7.43 -29.84 12.30
C PHE A 50 -6.79 -30.03 10.92
N ILE A 51 -5.61 -29.45 10.71
CA ILE A 51 -4.75 -29.70 9.55
C ILE A 51 -3.36 -30.15 9.99
N LYS A 52 -2.62 -30.83 9.11
CA LYS A 52 -1.27 -31.32 9.39
C LYS A 52 -0.27 -30.60 8.51
N GLU A 53 0.82 -30.16 9.12
CA GLU A 53 1.95 -29.56 8.42
C GLU A 53 2.75 -30.63 7.67
N ASP A 54 3.20 -30.30 6.46
CA ASP A 54 4.13 -31.13 5.70
C ASP A 54 5.56 -30.91 6.20
N LEU A 55 5.98 -31.74 7.15
CA LEU A 55 7.30 -31.69 7.79
C LEU A 55 8.47 -31.99 6.83
N TYR A 56 8.21 -32.40 5.60
CA TYR A 56 9.24 -32.84 4.65
C TYR A 56 9.50 -31.85 3.50
N LYS A 57 8.76 -30.73 3.44
CA LYS A 57 9.01 -29.63 2.49
C LYS A 57 9.55 -28.39 3.21
N TYR A 58 10.81 -28.47 3.62
CA TYR A 58 11.59 -27.38 4.22
C TYR A 58 12.15 -26.38 3.19
N ASP A 59 11.38 -26.04 2.16
CA ASP A 59 11.75 -24.93 1.29
C ASP A 59 10.70 -23.83 1.42
N ASP A 60 10.97 -22.90 2.34
CA ASP A 60 10.57 -21.49 2.23
C ASP A 60 11.23 -20.85 0.99
N ALA A 61 11.22 -21.55 -0.16
CA ALA A 61 11.63 -20.99 -1.42
C ALA A 61 10.71 -19.80 -1.66
N ILE A 62 11.30 -18.62 -1.70
CA ILE A 62 10.66 -17.39 -2.16
C ILE A 62 9.88 -17.78 -3.41
N ILE A 63 8.55 -17.72 -3.33
CA ILE A 63 7.67 -18.11 -4.43
C ILE A 63 7.93 -17.10 -5.54
N SER A 64 8.83 -17.45 -6.44
CA SER A 64 9.32 -16.59 -7.51
C SER A 64 8.39 -16.59 -8.72
N LYS A 65 7.30 -17.37 -8.66
CA LYS A 65 6.30 -17.51 -9.71
C LYS A 65 4.92 -17.73 -9.11
N PHE A 66 3.89 -17.25 -9.81
CA PHE A 66 2.51 -17.58 -9.50
C PHE A 66 2.26 -19.08 -9.76
N GLU A 67 1.81 -19.81 -8.74
CA GLU A 67 1.41 -21.21 -8.86
C GLU A 67 0.31 -21.55 -7.85
N LEU A 68 -0.74 -22.23 -8.31
CA LEU A 68 -1.79 -22.81 -7.47
C LEU A 68 -1.89 -24.30 -7.80
N PRO A 69 -1.85 -25.21 -6.81
CA PRO A 69 -2.02 -26.64 -7.03
C PRO A 69 -3.40 -26.96 -7.64
N GLU A 70 -3.51 -28.05 -8.39
CA GLU A 70 -4.78 -28.46 -9.00
C GLU A 70 -5.88 -28.74 -7.96
N GLU A 71 -7.12 -28.33 -8.27
CA GLU A 71 -8.32 -28.54 -7.44
C GLU A 71 -8.90 -29.96 -7.56
N LYS A 72 -8.08 -30.98 -7.33
CA LYS A 72 -8.55 -32.37 -7.27
C LYS A 72 -9.33 -32.64 -5.99
N ALA A 73 -10.22 -33.63 -6.03
CA ALA A 73 -10.87 -34.15 -4.82
C ALA A 73 -9.82 -34.59 -3.79
N PHE A 74 -10.06 -34.29 -2.51
CA PHE A 74 -9.15 -34.67 -1.44
C PHE A 74 -9.21 -36.19 -1.23
N GLU A 75 -8.04 -36.84 -1.19
CA GLU A 75 -7.94 -38.22 -0.73
C GLU A 75 -8.21 -38.26 0.78
N THR A 76 -9.10 -39.13 1.25
CA THR A 76 -9.57 -39.13 2.65
C THR A 76 -8.43 -39.22 3.67
N THR A 77 -7.35 -39.93 3.33
CA THR A 77 -6.16 -40.13 4.16
C THR A 77 -5.21 -38.93 4.16
N LYS A 78 -5.15 -38.14 3.08
CA LYS A 78 -4.23 -37.00 2.91
C LYS A 78 -4.91 -35.63 2.95
N LYS A 79 -6.24 -35.58 3.08
CA LYS A 79 -7.06 -34.36 3.12
C LYS A 79 -6.48 -33.24 4.00
N SER A 80 -5.94 -33.61 5.16
CA SER A 80 -5.35 -32.70 6.14
C SER A 80 -4.06 -32.02 5.65
N GLU A 81 -3.20 -32.77 4.98
CA GLU A 81 -1.90 -32.32 4.45
C GLU A 81 -2.10 -31.58 3.12
N ASP A 82 -2.93 -32.12 2.23
CA ASP A 82 -3.28 -31.48 0.96
C ASP A 82 -3.90 -30.10 1.16
N LEU A 83 -4.76 -29.95 2.18
CA LEU A 83 -5.35 -28.66 2.52
C LEU A 83 -4.30 -27.66 3.02
N TYR A 84 -3.37 -28.10 3.87
CA TYR A 84 -2.26 -27.26 4.32
C TYR A 84 -1.45 -26.74 3.13
N ILE A 85 -1.09 -27.63 2.19
CA ILE A 85 -0.33 -27.28 0.99
C ILE A 85 -1.09 -26.26 0.13
N ARG A 86 -2.39 -26.47 -0.11
CA ARG A 86 -3.20 -25.56 -0.94
C ARG A 86 -3.38 -24.18 -0.27
N LEU A 87 -3.56 -24.12 1.05
CA LEU A 87 -3.65 -22.84 1.77
C LEU A 87 -2.31 -22.10 1.77
N LYS A 88 -1.19 -22.79 1.98
CA LYS A 88 0.16 -22.21 1.86
C LYS A 88 0.40 -21.66 0.46
N ALA A 89 0.08 -22.43 -0.58
CA ALA A 89 0.22 -21.99 -1.96
C ALA A 89 -0.62 -20.76 -2.27
N LEU A 90 -1.86 -20.69 -1.79
CA LEU A 90 -2.72 -19.51 -1.95
C LEU A 90 -2.13 -18.27 -1.26
N SER A 91 -1.67 -18.40 -0.01
CA SER A 91 -0.99 -17.33 0.72
C SER A 91 0.25 -16.82 -0.04
N GLY A 92 1.03 -17.76 -0.57
CA GLY A 92 2.19 -17.48 -1.42
C GLY A 92 1.84 -16.75 -2.72
N ALA A 93 0.85 -17.23 -3.45
CA ALA A 93 0.39 -16.63 -4.70
C ALA A 93 -0.11 -15.20 -4.50
N LEU A 94 -0.83 -14.92 -3.40
CA LEU A 94 -1.27 -13.56 -3.04
C LEU A 94 -0.09 -12.62 -2.73
N ASN A 95 0.95 -13.10 -2.05
CA ASN A 95 2.16 -12.30 -1.81
C ASN A 95 2.91 -12.01 -3.11
N PHE A 96 3.09 -13.03 -3.96
CA PHE A 96 3.71 -12.87 -5.28
C PHE A 96 2.96 -11.82 -6.12
N LEU A 97 1.63 -11.86 -6.16
CA LEU A 97 0.81 -10.88 -6.89
C LEU A 97 0.85 -9.48 -6.27
N ALA A 98 0.99 -9.37 -4.95
CA ALA A 98 1.14 -8.08 -4.28
C ALA A 98 2.52 -7.43 -4.51
N ASP A 99 3.56 -8.26 -4.62
CA ASP A 99 4.90 -7.79 -4.92
C ASP A 99 5.06 -7.46 -6.41
N SER A 100 4.35 -8.19 -7.26
CA SER A 100 4.27 -7.97 -8.71
C SER A 100 3.16 -7.01 -9.14
N THR A 101 2.60 -6.20 -8.23
CA THR A 101 1.57 -5.21 -8.58
C THR A 101 2.14 -4.19 -9.58
N PRO A 102 1.51 -4.01 -10.76
CA PRO A 102 1.92 -3.01 -11.75
C PRO A 102 1.96 -1.60 -11.15
N ASN A 103 2.86 -0.75 -11.65
CA ASN A 103 2.91 0.64 -11.23
C ASN A 103 2.05 1.54 -12.13
N THR A 104 1.77 1.13 -13.36
CA THR A 104 0.97 1.90 -14.32
C THR A 104 -0.18 1.08 -14.92
N ILE A 105 -1.10 1.77 -15.58
CA ILE A 105 -2.21 1.13 -16.33
C ILE A 105 -1.66 0.29 -17.49
N GLU A 106 -0.61 0.78 -18.15
CA GLU A 106 -0.01 0.16 -19.34
C GLU A 106 0.71 -1.15 -19.00
N GLU A 107 1.29 -1.24 -17.80
CA GLU A 107 1.90 -2.45 -17.25
C GLU A 107 0.86 -3.49 -16.79
N MET A 108 -0.42 -3.11 -16.71
CA MET A 108 -1.48 -3.97 -16.20
C MET A 108 -1.93 -4.99 -17.25
N ASN A 109 -1.41 -6.21 -17.11
CA ASN A 109 -1.72 -7.34 -17.97
C ASN A 109 -3.03 -8.05 -17.53
N ASP A 110 -3.83 -8.50 -18.50
CA ASP A 110 -5.02 -9.33 -18.27
C ASP A 110 -4.67 -10.60 -17.46
N LEU A 111 -3.51 -11.21 -17.71
CA LEU A 111 -3.02 -12.37 -16.96
C LEU A 111 -2.86 -12.08 -15.46
N TYR A 112 -2.45 -10.86 -15.10
CA TYR A 112 -2.32 -10.45 -13.70
C TYR A 112 -3.69 -10.42 -13.02
N LEU A 113 -4.68 -9.79 -13.65
CA LEU A 113 -6.05 -9.70 -13.12
C LEU A 113 -6.72 -11.08 -13.04
N GLU A 114 -6.54 -11.91 -14.06
CA GLU A 114 -7.02 -13.30 -14.06
C GLU A 114 -6.41 -14.10 -12.91
N ASN A 115 -5.12 -13.94 -12.63
CA ASN A 115 -4.46 -14.64 -11.53
C ASN A 115 -4.97 -14.17 -10.15
N ILE A 116 -5.30 -12.89 -9.97
CA ILE A 116 -5.94 -12.43 -8.74
C ILE A 116 -7.35 -13.04 -8.62
N ILE A 117 -8.13 -13.06 -9.69
CA ILE A 117 -9.47 -13.69 -9.70
C ILE A 117 -9.34 -15.17 -9.34
N LYS A 118 -8.40 -15.91 -9.95
CA LYS A 118 -8.11 -17.31 -9.62
C LYS A 118 -7.84 -17.49 -8.13
N CYS A 119 -7.02 -16.63 -7.51
CA CYS A 119 -6.80 -16.67 -6.05
C CYS A 119 -8.10 -16.47 -5.26
N THR A 120 -8.98 -15.54 -5.68
CA THR A 120 -10.23 -15.28 -4.96
C THR A 120 -11.26 -16.41 -5.07
N GLU A 121 -11.17 -17.21 -6.13
CA GLU A 121 -12.05 -18.36 -6.36
C GLU A 121 -11.46 -19.67 -5.81
N TYR A 122 -10.13 -19.81 -5.76
CA TYR A 122 -9.44 -21.04 -5.35
C TYR A 122 -9.85 -21.54 -3.96
N PHE A 123 -9.99 -20.61 -3.01
CA PHE A 123 -10.81 -20.77 -1.81
C PHE A 123 -11.73 -19.55 -1.75
N ALA A 124 -12.99 -19.74 -2.11
CA ALA A 124 -13.97 -18.67 -2.21
C ALA A 124 -14.43 -18.21 -0.82
N PHE A 125 -13.53 -17.63 -0.01
CA PHE A 125 -13.81 -17.18 1.35
C PHE A 125 -14.94 -16.15 1.38
N HIS A 126 -14.97 -15.23 0.42
CA HIS A 126 -16.07 -14.27 0.22
C HIS A 126 -17.45 -14.94 0.02
N ASN A 127 -17.48 -16.23 -0.31
CA ASN A 127 -18.69 -17.02 -0.50
C ASN A 127 -18.62 -18.38 0.22
N LEU A 128 -18.03 -18.38 1.43
CA LEU A 128 -17.79 -19.62 2.18
C LEU A 128 -19.09 -20.40 2.46
N SER A 129 -20.23 -19.71 2.55
CA SER A 129 -21.53 -20.32 2.82
C SER A 129 -22.00 -21.26 1.68
N SER A 130 -21.69 -20.96 0.42
CA SER A 130 -22.19 -21.71 -0.74
C SER A 130 -21.43 -22.98 -1.08
N ALA A 131 -20.27 -23.25 -0.48
CA ALA A 131 -19.44 -24.44 -0.75
C ALA A 131 -19.22 -24.69 -2.27
N SER A 132 -18.87 -23.62 -2.98
CA SER A 132 -18.85 -23.50 -4.45
C SER A 132 -17.86 -24.44 -5.15
N ASN A 133 -16.75 -24.77 -4.51
CA ASN A 133 -15.76 -25.73 -5.00
C ASN A 133 -15.25 -26.63 -3.87
N VAL A 134 -14.45 -27.64 -4.24
CA VAL A 134 -13.97 -28.67 -3.33
C VAL A 134 -13.13 -28.11 -2.18
N ASN A 135 -12.30 -27.11 -2.47
CA ASN A 135 -11.48 -26.39 -1.51
C ASN A 135 -12.33 -25.62 -0.50
N THR A 136 -13.28 -24.83 -1.00
CA THR A 136 -14.21 -24.01 -0.21
C THR A 136 -15.10 -24.86 0.68
N ARG A 137 -15.62 -25.98 0.15
CA ARG A 137 -16.39 -26.95 0.94
C ARG A 137 -15.55 -27.55 2.06
N THR A 138 -14.33 -27.96 1.74
CA THR A 138 -13.43 -28.62 2.70
C THR A 138 -12.99 -27.68 3.82
N ILE A 139 -12.63 -26.44 3.49
CA ILE A 139 -12.27 -25.47 4.53
C ILE A 139 -13.47 -25.14 5.40
N LYS A 140 -14.67 -24.99 4.80
CA LYS A 140 -15.92 -24.77 5.55
C LYS A 140 -16.19 -25.90 6.55
N GLU A 141 -16.12 -27.16 6.09
CA GLU A 141 -16.30 -28.33 6.97
C GLU A 141 -15.33 -28.31 8.15
N ILE A 142 -14.07 -27.92 7.93
CA ILE A 142 -13.04 -27.87 8.96
C ILE A 142 -13.26 -26.69 9.91
N THR A 143 -13.62 -25.51 9.39
CA THR A 143 -13.91 -24.33 10.22
C THR A 143 -15.17 -24.52 11.05
N ASP A 144 -16.21 -25.16 10.50
CA ASP A 144 -17.44 -25.47 11.23
C ASP A 144 -17.16 -26.47 12.37
N LYS A 145 -16.35 -27.51 12.11
CA LYS A 145 -15.89 -28.43 13.15
C LYS A 145 -15.04 -27.73 14.21
N ALA A 146 -14.16 -26.82 13.81
CA ALA A 146 -13.35 -26.02 14.72
C ALA A 146 -14.22 -25.12 15.61
N GLN A 147 -15.25 -24.50 15.05
CA GLN A 147 -16.21 -23.68 15.79
C GLN A 147 -17.13 -24.51 16.69
N GLY A 148 -17.32 -25.81 16.41
CA GLY A 148 -18.04 -26.74 17.29
C GLY A 148 -17.24 -27.24 18.51
N SER A 149 -15.96 -26.89 18.63
CA SER A 149 -15.11 -27.30 19.77
C SER A 149 -15.56 -26.66 21.10
N GLY A 150 -15.24 -27.22 22.26
CA GLY A 150 -15.66 -26.65 23.56
C GLY A 150 -14.91 -25.39 24.02
N ASP A 151 -13.93 -24.91 23.24
CA ASP A 151 -13.02 -23.81 23.61
C ASP A 151 -13.51 -22.47 23.06
N GLU A 152 -14.19 -21.68 23.90
CA GLU A 152 -14.79 -20.39 23.53
C GLU A 152 -13.76 -19.34 23.07
N ILE A 153 -12.53 -19.36 23.62
CA ILE A 153 -11.47 -18.42 23.21
C ILE A 153 -11.04 -18.76 21.78
N PHE A 154 -10.83 -20.04 21.51
CA PHE A 154 -10.48 -20.52 20.17
C PHE A 154 -11.57 -20.21 19.14
N LYS A 155 -12.85 -20.43 19.47
CA LYS A 155 -13.98 -20.08 18.59
C LYS A 155 -13.94 -18.61 18.20
N ARG A 156 -13.71 -17.72 19.17
CA ARG A 156 -13.67 -16.27 18.94
C ARG A 156 -12.51 -15.90 18.01
N VAL A 157 -11.30 -16.38 18.31
CA VAL A 157 -10.11 -16.12 17.49
C VAL A 157 -10.30 -16.62 16.05
N MET A 158 -10.86 -17.82 15.87
CA MET A 158 -11.16 -18.38 14.56
C MET A 158 -12.18 -17.50 13.81
N SER A 159 -13.26 -17.11 14.48
CA SER A 159 -14.34 -16.31 13.86
C SER A 159 -13.86 -14.92 13.46
N ASP A 160 -13.06 -14.27 14.31
CA ASP A 160 -12.46 -12.97 14.01
C ASP A 160 -11.53 -13.06 12.80
N ASN A 161 -10.68 -14.09 12.72
CA ASN A 161 -9.79 -14.30 11.57
C ASN A 161 -10.58 -14.57 10.27
N LEU A 162 -11.60 -15.44 10.32
CA LEU A 162 -12.45 -15.73 9.16
C LEU A 162 -13.17 -14.48 8.67
N LYS A 163 -13.66 -13.62 9.58
CA LYS A 163 -14.27 -12.35 9.21
C LYS A 163 -13.29 -11.44 8.48
N LEU A 164 -12.09 -11.25 9.02
CA LEU A 164 -11.04 -10.44 8.37
C LEU A 164 -10.66 -10.99 6.99
N LEU A 165 -10.66 -12.31 6.84
CA LEU A 165 -10.38 -12.97 5.57
C LEU A 165 -11.50 -12.77 4.55
N ILE A 166 -12.76 -12.94 4.95
CA ILE A 166 -13.96 -12.65 4.14
C ILE A 166 -13.95 -11.19 3.67
N ASP A 167 -13.74 -10.24 4.59
CA ASP A 167 -13.68 -8.82 4.28
C ASP A 167 -12.55 -8.50 3.30
N SER A 168 -11.36 -9.10 3.49
CA SER A 168 -10.22 -8.91 2.59
C SER A 168 -10.54 -9.43 1.17
N PHE A 169 -11.18 -10.59 1.04
CA PHE A 169 -11.55 -11.15 -0.27
C PHE A 169 -12.64 -10.32 -0.97
N HIS A 170 -13.63 -9.81 -0.24
CA HIS A 170 -14.60 -8.87 -0.80
C HIS A 170 -13.93 -7.58 -1.29
N MET A 171 -13.00 -7.03 -0.50
CA MET A 171 -12.27 -5.83 -0.90
C MET A 171 -11.39 -6.06 -2.13
N ILE A 172 -10.73 -7.22 -2.24
CA ILE A 172 -9.98 -7.61 -3.44
C ILE A 172 -10.92 -7.64 -4.66
N LYS A 173 -12.05 -8.37 -4.58
CA LYS A 173 -13.02 -8.48 -5.67
C LYS A 173 -13.55 -7.12 -6.12
N ASN A 174 -14.02 -6.30 -5.18
CA ASN A 174 -14.54 -4.97 -5.48
C ASN A 174 -13.48 -4.08 -6.17
N THR A 175 -12.22 -4.19 -5.73
CA THR A 175 -11.13 -3.42 -6.34
C THR A 175 -10.80 -3.92 -7.75
N ILE A 176 -10.86 -5.23 -8.02
CA ILE A 176 -10.71 -5.79 -9.37
C ILE A 176 -11.84 -5.35 -10.29
N GLU A 177 -13.07 -5.32 -9.80
CA GLU A 177 -14.22 -4.82 -10.57
C GLU A 177 -14.05 -3.33 -10.93
N GLU A 178 -13.58 -2.53 -9.97
CA GLU A 178 -13.23 -1.11 -10.18
C GLU A 178 -12.13 -0.95 -11.25
N ILE A 179 -11.04 -1.73 -11.15
CA ILE A 179 -9.97 -1.75 -12.16
C ILE A 179 -10.51 -2.14 -13.54
N ASN A 180 -11.32 -3.20 -13.63
CA ASN A 180 -11.89 -3.65 -14.90
C ASN A 180 -12.79 -2.59 -15.55
N LYS A 181 -13.58 -1.87 -14.75
CA LYS A 181 -14.39 -0.75 -15.24
C LYS A 181 -13.50 0.35 -15.82
N ILE A 182 -12.43 0.72 -15.11
CA ILE A 182 -11.45 1.71 -15.57
C ILE A 182 -10.80 1.29 -16.89
N LEU A 183 -10.21 0.10 -16.94
CA LEU A 183 -9.52 -0.40 -18.14
C LEU A 183 -10.45 -0.47 -19.35
N LYS A 184 -11.70 -0.91 -19.14
CA LYS A 184 -12.71 -0.97 -20.19
C LYS A 184 -13.06 0.41 -20.73
N SER A 185 -13.32 1.38 -19.85
CA SER A 185 -13.66 2.75 -20.29
C SER A 185 -12.49 3.44 -20.98
N LEU A 186 -11.25 3.26 -20.50
CA LEU A 186 -10.05 3.79 -21.16
C LEU A 186 -9.84 3.16 -22.54
N TYR A 187 -10.07 1.85 -22.66
CA TYR A 187 -9.98 1.16 -23.94
C TYR A 187 -11.00 1.69 -24.95
N LYS A 188 -12.26 1.91 -24.53
CA LYS A 188 -13.28 2.52 -25.40
C LYS A 188 -12.88 3.91 -25.88
N ALA A 189 -12.33 4.72 -24.97
CA ALA A 189 -11.84 6.05 -25.27
C ALA A 189 -10.68 5.99 -26.28
N GLN A 190 -9.72 5.09 -26.05
CA GLN A 190 -8.58 4.88 -26.92
C GLN A 190 -9.01 4.52 -28.34
N ILE A 191 -9.96 3.59 -28.49
CA ILE A 191 -10.52 3.24 -29.80
C ILE A 191 -11.15 4.47 -30.47
N ARG A 192 -11.97 5.24 -29.76
CA ARG A 192 -12.66 6.42 -30.32
C ARG A 192 -11.71 7.55 -30.72
N PHE A 193 -10.73 7.87 -29.88
CA PHE A 193 -9.92 9.08 -29.99
C PHE A 193 -8.55 8.87 -30.62
N GLU A 194 -7.98 7.66 -30.53
CA GLU A 194 -6.66 7.35 -31.09
C GLU A 194 -6.74 6.46 -32.34
N VAL A 195 -7.78 5.62 -32.47
CA VAL A 195 -7.87 4.66 -33.58
C VAL A 195 -8.84 5.12 -34.67
N MET A 196 -10.10 5.37 -34.31
CA MET A 196 -11.14 5.69 -35.29
C MET A 196 -10.88 6.94 -36.14
N PRO A 197 -10.23 8.02 -35.65
CA PRO A 197 -9.94 9.20 -36.47
C PRO A 197 -8.95 8.92 -37.62
N ASP A 198 -8.07 7.94 -37.42
CA ASP A 198 -7.00 7.59 -38.38
C ASP A 198 -7.40 6.43 -39.30
N ILE A 199 -8.55 5.80 -39.06
CA ILE A 199 -9.01 4.66 -39.84
C ILE A 199 -9.58 5.10 -41.21
N PRO A 200 -9.29 4.37 -42.31
CA PRO A 200 -9.89 4.64 -43.61
C PRO A 200 -11.42 4.47 -43.60
N SER A 201 -12.16 5.57 -43.69
CA SER A 201 -13.63 5.60 -43.69
C SER A 201 -14.28 4.81 -44.83
N THR A 202 -13.54 4.53 -45.90
CA THR A 202 -13.98 3.71 -47.03
C THR A 202 -13.99 2.21 -46.74
N GLN A 203 -13.22 1.76 -45.74
CA GLN A 203 -13.06 0.34 -45.38
C GLN A 203 -13.77 -0.03 -44.07
N PHE A 204 -14.02 0.95 -43.21
CA PHE A 204 -14.62 0.78 -41.89
C PHE A 204 -15.88 1.64 -41.79
N THR A 205 -16.99 1.10 -42.31
CA THR A 205 -18.29 1.76 -42.28
C THR A 205 -19.23 1.15 -41.23
N GLU A 206 -20.16 1.96 -40.72
CA GLU A 206 -21.21 1.48 -39.82
C GLU A 206 -22.06 0.37 -40.45
N GLU A 207 -22.30 0.46 -41.77
CA GLU A 207 -23.04 -0.55 -42.53
C GLU A 207 -22.31 -1.90 -42.55
N LEU A 208 -20.98 -1.90 -42.73
CA LEU A 208 -20.18 -3.12 -42.67
C LEU A 208 -20.19 -3.72 -41.25
N PHE A 209 -20.11 -2.87 -40.23
CA PHE A 209 -20.18 -3.31 -38.84
C PHE A 209 -21.52 -3.99 -38.51
N LYS A 210 -22.64 -3.45 -39.01
CA LYS A 210 -23.99 -4.02 -38.81
C LYS A 210 -24.26 -5.26 -39.67
N SER A 211 -23.81 -5.27 -40.92
CA SER A 211 -24.11 -6.34 -41.87
C SER A 211 -23.15 -7.54 -41.79
N ASN A 212 -21.88 -7.30 -41.42
CA ASN A 212 -20.86 -8.35 -41.31
C ASN A 212 -19.80 -7.99 -40.25
N MET A 213 -20.23 -8.01 -38.99
CA MET A 213 -19.41 -7.68 -37.82
C MET A 213 -18.10 -8.49 -37.75
N GLN A 214 -18.12 -9.79 -38.07
CA GLN A 214 -16.91 -10.63 -37.99
C GLN A 214 -15.83 -10.14 -38.95
N LYS A 215 -16.20 -9.85 -40.21
CA LYS A 215 -15.27 -9.30 -41.20
C LYS A 215 -14.74 -7.92 -40.80
N TYR A 216 -15.58 -7.08 -40.19
CA TYR A 216 -15.16 -5.78 -39.66
C TYR A 216 -14.09 -5.96 -38.56
N LEU A 217 -14.34 -6.85 -37.60
CA LEU A 217 -13.44 -7.11 -36.47
C LEU A 217 -12.10 -7.72 -36.92
N ASP A 218 -12.13 -8.65 -37.88
CA ASP A 218 -10.91 -9.27 -38.42
C ASP A 218 -10.03 -8.23 -39.15
N ASN A 219 -10.66 -7.37 -39.98
CA ASN A 219 -9.97 -6.27 -40.65
C ASN A 219 -9.41 -5.26 -39.65
N LEU A 220 -10.16 -4.95 -38.59
CA LEU A 220 -9.73 -4.01 -37.55
C LEU A 220 -8.53 -4.55 -36.77
N ASN A 221 -8.53 -5.84 -36.44
CA ASN A 221 -7.41 -6.47 -35.76
C ASN A 221 -6.12 -6.39 -36.59
N LEU A 222 -6.20 -6.69 -37.90
CA LEU A 222 -5.07 -6.53 -38.83
C LEU A 222 -4.60 -5.08 -38.94
N TYR A 223 -5.54 -4.13 -38.97
CA TYR A 223 -5.23 -2.70 -39.02
C TYR A 223 -4.49 -2.23 -37.77
N LEU A 224 -4.99 -2.59 -36.58
CA LEU A 224 -4.36 -2.25 -35.30
C LEU A 224 -2.94 -2.79 -35.20
N ALA A 225 -2.74 -4.06 -35.56
CA ALA A 225 -1.42 -4.69 -35.54
C ALA A 225 -0.41 -4.02 -36.48
N SER A 226 -0.88 -3.44 -37.59
CA SER A 226 -0.01 -2.86 -38.63
C SER A 226 0.21 -1.35 -38.48
N ASN A 227 -0.77 -0.63 -37.93
CA ASN A 227 -0.80 0.85 -37.94
C ASN A 227 -0.86 1.48 -36.54
N CYS A 228 -1.21 0.72 -35.50
CA CYS A 228 -1.38 1.23 -34.13
C CYS A 228 -0.58 0.40 -33.11
N PRO A 229 0.77 0.45 -33.12
CA PRO A 229 1.62 -0.42 -32.29
C PRO A 229 1.48 -0.23 -30.75
N GLY A 230 0.68 0.74 -30.29
CA GLY A 230 0.34 0.96 -28.88
C GLY A 230 -1.07 0.50 -28.47
N VAL A 231 -1.89 0.01 -29.40
CA VAL A 231 -3.28 -0.38 -29.14
C VAL A 231 -3.47 -1.87 -29.37
N SER A 232 -3.54 -2.64 -28.29
CA SER A 232 -3.80 -4.08 -28.35
C SER A 232 -5.27 -4.38 -28.61
N TYR A 233 -5.56 -5.30 -29.54
CA TYR A 233 -6.93 -5.75 -29.80
C TYR A 233 -7.49 -6.55 -28.61
N LYS A 234 -8.55 -6.03 -27.97
CA LYS A 234 -9.25 -6.69 -26.85
C LYS A 234 -10.60 -7.23 -27.29
N SER A 235 -10.66 -8.52 -27.62
CA SER A 235 -11.88 -9.21 -28.09
C SER A 235 -13.08 -9.01 -27.16
N LYS A 236 -12.84 -8.97 -25.84
CA LYS A 236 -13.86 -8.78 -24.80
C LYS A 236 -14.56 -7.40 -24.87
N TRP A 237 -13.88 -6.36 -25.33
CA TRP A 237 -14.35 -4.97 -25.23
C TRP A 237 -14.52 -4.27 -26.57
N ILE A 238 -13.91 -4.78 -27.64
CA ILE A 238 -13.88 -4.10 -28.94
C ILE A 238 -15.27 -3.91 -29.56
N THR A 239 -16.13 -4.92 -29.50
CA THR A 239 -17.50 -4.81 -30.02
C THR A 239 -18.29 -3.73 -29.29
N GLU A 240 -18.11 -3.63 -27.98
CA GLU A 240 -18.75 -2.59 -27.18
C GLU A 240 -18.18 -1.19 -27.46
N ALA A 241 -16.86 -1.08 -27.64
CA ALA A 241 -16.21 0.18 -28.02
C ALA A 241 -16.70 0.70 -29.38
N LEU A 242 -16.87 -0.19 -30.35
CA LEU A 242 -17.38 0.16 -31.68
C LEU A 242 -18.87 0.52 -31.64
N ASN A 243 -19.68 -0.22 -30.88
CA ASN A 243 -21.08 0.14 -30.66
C ASN A 243 -21.19 1.55 -30.05
N ASP A 244 -20.42 1.84 -29.00
CA ASP A 244 -20.40 3.17 -28.38
C ASP A 244 -19.90 4.25 -29.35
N TYR A 245 -18.96 3.94 -30.24
CA TYR A 245 -18.51 4.88 -31.27
C TYR A 245 -19.63 5.31 -32.22
N TYR A 246 -20.44 4.36 -32.70
CA TYR A 246 -21.51 4.63 -33.66
C TYR A 246 -22.83 5.12 -33.03
N THR A 247 -23.03 4.92 -31.72
CA THR A 247 -24.33 5.19 -31.06
C THR A 247 -24.32 6.34 -30.06
N ILE A 248 -23.16 6.67 -29.48
CA ILE A 248 -23.02 7.70 -28.45
C ILE A 248 -22.26 8.87 -29.07
N ASP A 249 -22.64 10.11 -28.75
CA ASP A 249 -21.85 11.27 -29.17
C ASP A 249 -20.57 11.45 -28.31
N GLU A 250 -19.64 12.28 -28.78
CA GLU A 250 -18.36 12.51 -28.10
C GLU A 250 -18.52 13.14 -26.71
N VAL A 251 -19.46 14.06 -26.56
CA VAL A 251 -19.72 14.79 -25.30
C VAL A 251 -20.37 13.87 -24.27
N GLU A 252 -21.32 13.06 -24.69
CA GLU A 252 -21.99 12.06 -23.86
C GLU A 252 -21.01 10.98 -23.40
N MET A 253 -20.09 10.54 -24.27
CA MET A 253 -19.06 9.57 -23.91
C MET A 253 -18.06 10.13 -22.89
N LEU A 254 -17.56 11.35 -23.09
CA LEU A 254 -16.68 12.03 -22.13
C LEU A 254 -17.40 12.26 -20.78
N SER A 255 -18.66 12.66 -20.81
CA SER A 255 -19.48 12.84 -19.61
C SER A 255 -19.71 11.52 -18.87
N LYS A 256 -19.98 10.42 -19.58
CA LYS A 256 -20.07 9.06 -19.01
C LYS A 256 -18.73 8.63 -18.42
N MET A 257 -17.62 8.86 -19.12
CA MET A 257 -16.27 8.51 -18.65
C MET A 257 -15.89 9.30 -17.40
N GLN A 258 -16.18 10.60 -17.37
CA GLN A 258 -16.01 11.44 -16.18
C GLN A 258 -16.88 10.91 -15.02
N LYS A 259 -18.16 10.64 -15.27
CA LYS A 259 -19.08 10.10 -14.26
C LYS A 259 -18.69 8.71 -13.74
N ASP A 260 -18.21 7.82 -14.60
CA ASP A 260 -17.95 6.43 -14.26
C ASP A 260 -16.55 6.22 -13.67
N LEU A 261 -15.56 7.01 -14.10
CA LEU A 261 -14.15 6.85 -13.70
C LEU A 261 -13.68 7.86 -12.67
N ILE A 262 -14.24 9.06 -12.69
CA ILE A 262 -13.98 10.12 -11.71
C ILE A 262 -15.12 10.14 -10.67
N GLY A 263 -16.27 9.55 -11.00
CA GLY A 263 -17.48 9.58 -10.19
C GLY A 263 -18.42 10.70 -10.63
N GLU A 264 -19.71 10.57 -10.34
CA GLU A 264 -20.69 11.65 -10.46
C GLU A 264 -20.40 12.75 -9.43
N THR A 265 -19.30 13.46 -9.63
CA THR A 265 -18.98 14.70 -8.93
C THR A 265 -19.73 15.88 -9.53
N GLU A 266 -21.03 15.71 -9.83
CA GLU A 266 -21.97 16.81 -10.16
C GLU A 266 -23.36 16.73 -9.48
N ASN A 267 -23.79 15.59 -8.92
CA ASN A 267 -24.99 15.56 -8.04
C ASN A 267 -24.69 15.25 -6.57
N LYS A 268 -23.41 15.11 -6.23
CA LYS A 268 -22.92 15.27 -4.85
C LYS A 268 -22.04 16.50 -4.66
N THR A 269 -21.63 17.22 -5.71
CA THR A 269 -20.73 18.38 -5.61
C THR A 269 -21.42 19.75 -5.59
N ALA A 270 -22.75 19.83 -5.75
CA ALA A 270 -23.48 21.01 -5.33
C ALA A 270 -23.51 21.15 -3.79
N ASN A 271 -23.33 20.05 -3.05
CA ASN A 271 -23.22 20.04 -1.58
C ASN A 271 -21.88 19.51 -1.03
N ASP A 272 -20.99 19.03 -1.90
CA ASP A 272 -19.65 18.56 -1.51
C ASP A 272 -18.52 19.15 -2.38
N LYS A 273 -18.71 20.42 -2.79
CA LYS A 273 -17.72 21.41 -2.34
C LYS A 273 -17.82 21.55 -0.81
N ARG A 274 -17.39 20.53 -0.07
CA ARG A 274 -16.27 20.86 0.80
C ARG A 274 -15.08 20.91 -0.15
N THR A 275 -14.77 22.12 -0.62
CA THR A 275 -13.43 22.62 -0.30
C THR A 275 -13.20 22.11 1.11
N LEU A 276 -12.45 21.01 1.29
CA LEU A 276 -11.99 20.61 2.61
C LEU A 276 -11.58 21.93 3.21
N SER A 277 -12.30 22.35 4.22
CA SER A 277 -12.08 23.66 4.81
C SER A 277 -10.57 23.72 5.09
N PRO A 278 -9.92 24.89 5.04
CA PRO A 278 -8.50 24.96 5.36
C PRO A 278 -8.16 24.18 6.65
N ARG A 279 -9.10 24.12 7.59
CA ARG A 279 -9.08 23.23 8.74
C ARG A 279 -9.04 21.72 8.44
N GLU A 280 -9.96 21.19 7.63
CA GLU A 280 -9.98 19.75 7.31
C GLU A 280 -8.72 19.31 6.56
N ARG A 281 -8.19 20.13 5.63
CA ARG A 281 -6.90 19.86 4.96
C ARG A 281 -5.75 19.83 5.96
N LEU A 282 -5.73 20.78 6.88
CA LEU A 282 -4.72 20.87 7.94
C LEU A 282 -4.76 19.65 8.87
N ILE A 283 -5.95 19.16 9.20
CA ILE A 283 -6.13 17.92 9.98
C ILE A 283 -5.56 16.72 9.23
N ILE A 284 -5.85 16.58 7.93
CA ILE A 284 -5.31 15.49 7.11
C ILE A 284 -3.78 15.52 7.09
N LEU A 285 -3.17 16.69 6.89
CA LEU A 285 -1.70 16.83 6.92
C LEU A 285 -1.08 16.42 8.25
N ILE A 286 -1.78 16.67 9.36
CA ILE A 286 -1.35 16.23 10.70
C ILE A 286 -1.42 14.70 10.81
N PHE A 287 -2.46 14.06 10.26
CA PHE A 287 -2.57 12.61 10.21
C PHE A 287 -1.50 11.98 9.31
N ASP A 288 -1.18 12.60 8.17
CA ASP A 288 -0.12 12.14 7.28
C ASP A 288 1.25 12.19 7.97
N ILE A 289 1.52 13.28 8.71
CA ILE A 289 2.72 13.37 9.56
C ILE A 289 2.73 12.28 10.63
N ALA A 290 1.61 12.06 11.31
CA ALA A 290 1.52 10.99 12.32
C ALA A 290 1.71 9.59 11.70
N GLY A 291 1.35 9.41 10.42
CA GLY A 291 1.58 8.20 9.64
C GLY A 291 3.05 7.79 9.52
N THR A 292 4.00 8.73 9.75
CA THR A 292 5.45 8.42 9.81
C THR A 292 5.84 7.57 11.04
N LYS A 293 4.91 7.27 11.96
CA LYS A 293 5.15 6.43 13.14
C LYS A 293 5.89 5.14 12.82
N LYS A 294 5.44 4.37 11.81
CA LYS A 294 5.99 3.04 11.52
C LYS A 294 7.47 3.14 11.16
N ILE A 295 7.83 4.03 10.24
CA ILE A 295 9.22 4.21 9.83
C ILE A 295 10.08 4.73 10.99
N LEU A 296 9.53 5.58 11.88
CA LEU A 296 10.24 6.01 13.09
C LEU A 296 10.46 4.86 14.08
N GLN A 297 9.54 3.91 14.19
CA GLN A 297 9.71 2.70 15.01
C GLN A 297 10.85 1.85 14.46
N ASP A 298 10.88 1.61 13.16
CA ASP A 298 11.93 0.82 12.50
C ASP A 298 13.30 1.48 12.71
N ILE A 299 13.41 2.79 12.48
CA ILE A 299 14.61 3.59 12.78
C ILE A 299 15.01 3.46 14.25
N TYR A 300 14.05 3.58 15.17
CA TYR A 300 14.33 3.50 16.59
C TYR A 300 14.93 2.14 16.96
N TYR A 301 14.33 1.03 16.51
CA TYR A 301 14.81 -0.31 16.82
C TYR A 301 16.20 -0.57 16.25
N ASP A 302 16.47 -0.09 15.04
CA ASP A 302 17.76 -0.28 14.39
C ASP A 302 18.87 0.57 15.02
N LEU A 303 18.54 1.80 15.40
CA LEU A 303 19.46 2.69 16.10
C LEU A 303 19.76 2.15 17.50
N ASP A 304 18.74 1.76 18.26
CA ASP A 304 18.88 1.19 19.60
C ASP A 304 19.74 -0.08 19.58
N HIS A 305 19.55 -0.94 18.58
CA HIS A 305 20.38 -2.12 18.35
C HIS A 305 21.85 -1.75 18.09
N ASN A 306 22.12 -0.81 17.18
CA ASN A 306 23.49 -0.40 16.84
C ASN A 306 24.21 0.28 18.01
N VAL A 307 23.51 1.12 18.77
CA VAL A 307 24.03 1.76 19.99
C VAL A 307 24.35 0.72 21.05
N LYS A 308 23.43 -0.23 21.32
CA LYS A 308 23.66 -1.31 22.29
C LYS A 308 24.84 -2.20 21.91
N LEU A 309 24.95 -2.56 20.62
CA LEU A 309 26.10 -3.32 20.13
C LEU A 309 27.41 -2.61 20.43
N THR A 310 27.47 -1.29 20.19
CA THR A 310 28.65 -0.46 20.47
C THR A 310 28.95 -0.35 21.97
N LYS A 311 27.91 -0.28 22.83
CA LYS A 311 28.07 -0.29 24.30
C LYS A 311 28.43 -1.68 24.86
N SER A 312 28.20 -2.76 24.11
CA SER A 312 28.43 -4.15 24.54
C SER A 312 29.82 -4.71 24.17
N VAL A 313 30.61 -3.95 23.40
CA VAL A 313 31.99 -4.30 23.06
C VAL A 313 32.82 -4.33 24.34
N GLU A 314 33.55 -5.42 24.52
CA GLU A 314 34.16 -5.93 25.75
C GLU A 314 34.74 -4.86 26.69
N LEU A 315 33.90 -4.36 27.60
CA LEU A 315 34.39 -3.78 28.84
C LEU A 315 35.06 -4.92 29.63
N SER A 316 36.35 -4.78 29.94
CA SER A 316 37.04 -5.69 30.84
C SER A 316 36.32 -5.75 32.19
N PHE A 317 36.51 -6.80 32.98
CA PHE A 317 35.87 -6.93 34.29
C PHE A 317 36.11 -5.70 35.18
N MET A 318 37.30 -5.09 35.08
CA MET A 318 37.63 -3.84 35.77
C MET A 318 36.89 -2.63 35.22
N GLU A 319 36.67 -2.55 33.91
CA GLU A 319 35.91 -1.44 33.32
C GLU A 319 34.42 -1.55 33.64
N LYS A 320 33.88 -2.78 33.74
CA LYS A 320 32.53 -3.02 34.27
C LYS A 320 32.42 -2.60 35.74
N PHE A 321 33.41 -2.94 36.56
CA PHE A 321 33.47 -2.54 37.97
C PHE A 321 33.59 -1.02 38.14
N VAL A 322 34.50 -0.36 37.40
CA VAL A 322 34.64 1.10 37.39
C VAL A 322 33.35 1.77 36.91
N ARG A 323 32.66 1.20 35.92
CA ARG A 323 31.37 1.70 35.45
C ARG A 323 30.28 1.57 36.51
N THR A 324 30.22 0.44 37.23
CA THR A 324 29.28 0.26 38.36
C THR A 324 29.57 1.26 39.49
N LEU A 325 30.85 1.53 39.79
CA LEU A 325 31.24 2.57 40.74
C LEU A 325 30.87 3.97 40.24
N LYS A 326 31.12 4.30 38.97
CA LYS A 326 30.71 5.58 38.36
C LYS A 326 29.20 5.79 38.45
N ILE A 327 28.39 4.75 38.22
CA ILE A 327 26.93 4.79 38.41
C ILE A 327 26.57 5.05 39.89
N MET A 328 27.25 4.37 40.83
CA MET A 328 27.03 4.54 42.27
C MET A 328 27.42 5.93 42.79
N PHE A 329 28.41 6.57 42.16
CA PHE A 329 28.88 7.93 42.45
C PHE A 329 28.30 9.02 41.53
N ASN A 330 27.32 8.68 40.67
CA ASN A 330 26.66 9.59 39.73
C ASN A 330 27.62 10.34 38.77
N ILE A 331 28.76 9.71 38.42
CA ILE A 331 29.74 10.25 37.47
C ILE A 331 29.29 9.84 36.07
N GLN A 332 28.99 10.83 35.21
CA GLN A 332 28.52 10.60 33.83
C GLN A 332 29.61 9.97 32.95
N ASP A 333 29.21 9.05 32.08
CA ASP A 333 30.08 8.32 31.16
C ASP A 333 30.16 9.07 29.81
N ASP A 334 31.37 9.45 29.37
CA ASP A 334 31.57 10.18 28.11
C ASP A 334 31.05 9.42 26.87
N SER A 335 30.92 8.09 26.98
CA SER A 335 30.38 7.23 25.92
C SER A 335 28.89 7.47 25.59
N ASP A 336 28.20 8.27 26.39
CA ASP A 336 26.81 8.65 26.16
C ASP A 336 26.65 9.90 25.27
N PHE A 337 27.75 10.62 24.99
CA PHE A 337 27.75 11.84 24.17
C PHE A 337 28.31 11.59 22.76
N TYR A 338 27.52 11.98 21.76
CA TYR A 338 27.83 11.82 20.35
C TYR A 338 28.03 13.19 19.73
N HIS A 339 29.24 13.43 19.22
CA HIS A 339 29.55 14.62 18.45
C HIS A 339 29.11 14.38 17.02
N ILE A 340 28.16 15.18 16.55
CA ILE A 340 27.61 15.02 15.21
C ILE A 340 27.77 16.30 14.42
N GLU A 341 27.89 16.14 13.10
CA GLU A 341 27.86 17.24 12.14
C GLU A 341 26.76 16.96 11.11
N TYR A 342 25.86 17.92 10.91
CA TYR A 342 24.76 17.78 9.95
C TYR A 342 24.45 19.11 9.28
N ILE A 343 23.76 19.06 8.13
CA ILE A 343 23.28 20.27 7.46
C ILE A 343 21.95 20.66 8.10
N ASN A 344 21.91 21.81 8.78
CA ASN A 344 20.68 22.28 9.40
C ASN A 344 19.63 22.56 8.32
N PRO A 345 18.43 21.94 8.41
CA PRO A 345 17.44 22.03 7.35
C PRO A 345 16.86 23.44 7.16
N SER A 346 16.87 24.26 8.21
CA SER A 346 16.37 25.64 8.22
C SER A 346 17.42 26.64 7.72
N THR A 347 18.68 26.50 8.13
CA THR A 347 19.73 27.48 7.77
C THR A 347 20.60 27.07 6.59
N LYS A 348 20.51 25.80 6.16
CA LYS A 348 21.35 25.18 5.11
C LYS A 348 22.86 25.27 5.39
N ARG A 349 23.24 25.46 6.66
CA ARG A 349 24.63 25.50 7.12
C ARG A 349 24.98 24.22 7.85
N VAL A 350 26.26 23.83 7.78
CA VAL A 350 26.79 22.75 8.62
C VAL A 350 26.72 23.19 10.09
N GLN A 351 26.13 22.34 10.92
CA GLN A 351 25.99 22.54 12.35
C GLN A 351 26.68 21.39 13.07
N LYS A 352 27.48 21.73 14.09
CA LYS A 352 28.04 20.77 15.03
C LYS A 352 27.16 20.72 16.27
N ASP A 353 26.88 19.53 16.77
CA ASP A 353 26.00 19.32 17.91
C ASP A 353 26.53 18.17 18.79
N ILE A 354 26.18 18.21 20.08
CA ILE A 354 26.54 17.19 21.05
C ILE A 354 25.25 16.57 21.56
N ILE A 355 25.03 15.30 21.20
CA ILE A 355 23.80 14.60 21.52
C ILE A 355 24.06 13.55 22.60
N LYS A 356 23.30 13.63 23.70
CA LYS A 356 23.20 12.54 24.66
C LYS A 356 22.27 11.46 24.12
N ILE A 357 22.81 10.28 23.83
CA ILE A 357 22.11 9.26 23.04
C ILE A 357 20.84 8.73 23.70
N ASP A 358 20.84 8.59 25.03
CA ASP A 358 19.69 8.08 25.77
C ASP A 358 18.52 9.08 25.75
N GLU A 359 18.82 10.38 25.85
CA GLU A 359 17.81 11.45 25.74
C GLU A 359 17.26 11.55 24.32
N PHE A 360 18.12 11.38 23.32
CA PHE A 360 17.71 11.35 21.92
C PHE A 360 16.80 10.15 21.62
N SER A 361 17.19 8.95 22.03
CA SER A 361 16.37 7.73 21.92
C SER A 361 15.02 7.87 22.63
N LEU A 362 15.00 8.47 23.82
CA LEU A 362 13.76 8.77 24.53
C LEU A 362 12.88 9.77 23.75
N SER A 363 13.48 10.76 23.10
CA SER A 363 12.75 11.73 22.27
C SER A 363 12.06 11.06 21.07
N ILE A 364 12.72 10.11 20.40
CA ILE A 364 12.13 9.32 19.31
C ILE A 364 10.97 8.49 19.83
N LYS A 365 11.15 7.78 20.96
CA LYS A 365 10.08 7.00 21.61
C LYS A 365 8.86 7.83 21.96
N LYS A 366 9.06 9.01 22.58
CA LYS A 366 7.96 9.94 22.91
C LYS A 366 7.24 10.42 21.64
N LYS A 367 7.97 10.65 20.55
CA LYS A 367 7.39 11.03 19.26
C LYS A 367 6.52 9.91 18.67
N ILE A 368 7.02 8.68 18.68
CA ILE A 368 6.27 7.49 18.24
C ILE A 368 4.97 7.34 19.04
N GLN A 369 5.03 7.47 20.37
CA GLN A 369 3.85 7.41 21.23
C GLN A 369 2.85 8.53 20.91
N THR A 370 3.35 9.76 20.71
CA THR A 370 2.49 10.90 20.34
C THR A 370 1.77 10.65 19.01
N PHE A 371 2.47 10.11 18.00
CA PHE A 371 1.87 9.79 16.71
C PHE A 371 0.89 8.63 16.77
N ASP A 372 1.18 7.62 17.59
CA ASP A 372 0.25 6.52 17.87
C ASP A 372 -1.05 7.04 18.48
N GLU A 373 -0.95 7.93 19.47
CA GLU A 373 -2.13 8.55 20.07
C GLU A 373 -2.89 9.40 19.04
N ILE A 374 -2.24 10.20 18.20
CA ILE A 374 -2.94 11.00 17.17
C ILE A 374 -3.79 10.13 16.24
N VAL A 375 -3.27 8.97 15.80
CA VAL A 375 -3.97 8.10 14.85
C VAL A 375 -5.15 7.35 15.49
N LYS A 376 -5.12 7.07 16.79
CA LYS A 376 -6.20 6.35 17.50
C LYS A 376 -7.48 7.20 17.58
N PRO A 377 -8.64 6.73 17.05
CA PRO A 377 -9.87 7.53 17.02
C PRO A 377 -10.40 7.98 18.40
N ASN A 378 -10.12 7.21 19.45
CA ASN A 378 -10.65 7.41 20.80
C ASN A 378 -9.64 8.08 21.76
N SER A 379 -8.51 8.59 21.28
CA SER A 379 -7.53 9.24 22.14
C SER A 379 -7.82 10.73 22.36
N ASP A 380 -7.37 11.25 23.50
CA ASP A 380 -7.38 12.69 23.77
C ASP A 380 -6.59 13.48 22.72
N ALA A 381 -5.51 12.91 22.18
CA ALA A 381 -4.71 13.55 21.15
C ALA A 381 -5.51 13.70 19.84
N ASN A 382 -6.21 12.66 19.41
CA ASN A 382 -7.08 12.69 18.23
C ASN A 382 -8.21 13.71 18.41
N TYR A 383 -8.83 13.72 19.60
CA TYR A 383 -9.85 14.71 19.95
C TYR A 383 -9.30 16.14 19.91
N LYS A 384 -8.10 16.39 20.44
CA LYS A 384 -7.42 17.70 20.38
C LYS A 384 -7.09 18.11 18.94
N ILE A 385 -6.70 17.19 18.06
CA ILE A 385 -6.46 17.50 16.65
C ILE A 385 -7.76 17.86 15.92
N LYS A 386 -8.85 17.10 16.14
CA LYS A 386 -10.15 17.38 15.52
C LYS A 386 -10.76 18.70 16.00
N ASN A 387 -10.58 19.05 17.27
CA ASN A 387 -11.21 20.22 17.90
C ASN A 387 -10.28 21.43 18.11
N GLY A 388 -8.98 21.32 17.84
CA GLY A 388 -8.00 22.39 18.04
C GLY A 388 -8.21 23.59 17.11
N THR A 389 -7.76 24.79 17.50
CA THR A 389 -7.87 25.99 16.64
C THR A 389 -6.96 25.90 15.41
N ASN A 390 -7.32 26.55 14.29
CA ASN A 390 -6.51 26.47 13.06
C ASN A 390 -5.07 26.95 13.27
N GLU A 391 -4.88 28.01 14.06
CA GLU A 391 -3.54 28.53 14.40
C GLU A 391 -2.72 27.53 15.20
N SER A 392 -3.33 26.86 16.20
CA SER A 392 -2.62 25.86 17.01
C SER A 392 -2.29 24.61 16.21
N LEU A 393 -3.18 24.18 15.31
CA LEU A 393 -2.95 23.07 14.39
C LEU A 393 -1.85 23.37 13.37
N LEU A 394 -1.80 24.59 12.82
CA LEU A 394 -0.76 25.00 11.87
C LEU A 394 0.61 25.08 12.57
N LYS A 395 0.66 25.69 13.75
CA LYS A 395 1.87 25.72 14.57
C LYS A 395 2.34 24.31 14.94
N PHE A 396 1.40 23.42 15.27
CA PHE A 396 1.71 22.02 15.55
C PHE A 396 2.27 21.31 14.32
N LEU A 397 1.65 21.47 13.15
CA LEU A 397 2.11 20.92 11.88
C LEU A 397 3.54 21.38 11.56
N ASP A 398 3.78 22.70 11.59
CA ASP A 398 5.07 23.30 11.26
C ASP A 398 6.17 22.83 12.22
N THR A 399 5.90 22.94 13.52
CA THR A 399 6.85 22.52 14.56
C THR A 399 7.15 21.03 14.43
N THR A 400 6.13 20.21 14.16
CA THR A 400 6.30 18.75 14.04
C THR A 400 7.08 18.39 12.79
N TYR A 401 6.77 19.02 11.65
CA TYR A 401 7.46 18.84 10.38
C TYR A 401 8.96 19.15 10.50
N PHE A 402 9.31 20.36 10.94
CA PHE A 402 10.72 20.75 11.07
C PHE A 402 11.47 19.90 12.09
N ASN A 403 10.81 19.51 13.19
CA ASN A 403 11.40 18.58 14.15
C ASN A 403 11.69 17.20 13.52
N LEU A 404 10.83 16.69 12.64
CA LEU A 404 11.08 15.41 11.96
C LEU A 404 12.22 15.50 10.95
N VAL A 405 12.29 16.60 10.19
CA VAL A 405 13.40 16.83 9.26
C VAL A 405 14.73 16.91 10.03
N LEU A 406 14.77 17.67 11.12
CA LEU A 406 15.96 17.76 11.97
C LEU A 406 16.31 16.41 12.61
N LEU A 407 15.32 15.67 13.08
CA LEU A 407 15.48 14.35 13.67
C LEU A 407 16.10 13.37 12.67
N LYS A 408 15.67 13.39 11.40
CA LYS A 408 16.27 12.60 10.31
C LYS A 408 17.75 12.93 10.11
N GLU A 409 18.12 14.20 10.06
CA GLU A 409 19.52 14.62 9.91
C GLU A 409 20.39 14.16 11.10
N ARG A 410 19.84 14.25 12.32
CA ARG A 410 20.50 13.74 13.52
C ARG A 410 20.66 12.22 13.51
N ILE A 411 19.65 11.46 13.07
CA ILE A 411 19.74 9.98 12.94
C ILE A 411 20.87 9.58 12.00
N VAL A 412 20.94 10.19 10.82
CA VAL A 412 21.99 9.89 9.83
C VAL A 412 23.37 10.18 10.42
N SER A 413 23.51 11.31 11.10
CA SER A 413 24.79 11.73 11.67
C SER A 413 25.21 10.88 12.87
N ILE A 414 24.27 10.49 13.73
CA ILE A 414 24.52 9.53 14.82
C ILE A 414 24.92 8.18 14.24
N ASN A 415 24.25 7.68 13.19
CA ASN A 415 24.64 6.43 12.55
C ASN A 415 26.07 6.49 12.01
N THR A 416 26.48 7.61 11.41
CA THR A 416 27.87 7.84 10.98
C THR A 416 28.84 7.81 12.16
N GLU A 417 28.51 8.46 13.27
CA GLU A 417 29.35 8.50 14.48
C GLU A 417 29.43 7.15 15.21
N VAL A 418 28.33 6.41 15.28
CA VAL A 418 28.31 5.03 15.80
C VAL A 418 29.20 4.12 14.93
N ARG A 419 29.13 4.29 13.60
CA ARG A 419 29.95 3.53 12.65
C ARG A 419 31.42 3.94 12.66
N SER A 420 31.76 5.19 12.99
CA SER A 420 33.15 5.65 13.07
C SER A 420 33.85 5.03 14.29
N LYS A 421 33.16 4.98 15.44
CA LYS A 421 33.68 4.47 16.73
C LYS A 421 33.74 2.95 16.84
N ALA A 422 32.97 2.21 16.05
CA ALA A 422 32.89 0.75 16.17
C ALA A 422 34.06 0.01 15.50
N PRO A 423 34.57 -1.12 16.08
CA PRO A 423 35.53 -2.01 15.41
C PRO A 423 34.95 -2.68 14.16
N ALA A 424 35.81 -3.00 13.18
CA ALA A 424 35.41 -3.60 11.89
C ALA A 424 34.63 -4.93 12.04
N THR A 425 34.89 -5.70 13.09
CA THR A 425 34.23 -6.97 13.41
C THR A 425 32.74 -6.79 13.73
N ILE A 426 32.36 -5.67 14.34
CA ILE A 426 30.98 -5.39 14.78
C ILE A 426 30.21 -4.57 13.74
N LYS A 427 30.90 -3.77 12.92
CA LYS A 427 30.26 -3.03 11.80
C LYS A 427 29.45 -3.96 10.89
N LYS A 428 29.89 -5.22 10.71
CA LYS A 428 29.17 -6.25 9.92
C LYS A 428 27.83 -6.67 10.53
N ARG A 429 27.63 -6.46 11.83
CA ARG A 429 26.40 -6.78 12.58
C ARG A 429 25.47 -5.58 12.72
N PHE A 430 25.86 -4.40 12.23
CA PHE A 430 25.00 -3.23 12.30
C PHE A 430 23.83 -3.36 11.35
N ARG A 431 22.66 -2.95 11.82
CA ARG A 431 21.49 -2.78 10.98
C ARG A 431 21.64 -1.52 10.13
N ASP A 432 21.11 -1.58 8.91
CA ASP A 432 21.21 -0.46 7.97
C ASP A 432 20.11 0.57 8.23
N LEU A 433 20.51 1.72 8.76
CA LEU A 433 19.64 2.87 9.00
C LEU A 433 19.45 3.73 7.74
N THR A 434 20.26 3.52 6.70
CA THR A 434 20.30 4.38 5.51
C THR A 434 19.00 4.28 4.73
N ASN A 435 18.54 3.06 4.45
CA ASN A 435 17.28 2.82 3.76
C ASN A 435 16.08 3.42 4.50
N ASN A 436 16.00 3.21 5.82
CA ASN A 436 14.90 3.74 6.63
C ASN A 436 14.92 5.28 6.71
N ALA A 437 16.10 5.88 6.78
CA ALA A 437 16.26 7.33 6.73
C ALA A 437 15.88 7.93 5.36
N GLN A 438 16.20 7.25 4.25
CA GLN A 438 15.78 7.65 2.90
C GLN A 438 14.27 7.57 2.71
N GLN A 439 13.64 6.50 3.19
CA GLN A 439 12.17 6.37 3.15
C GLN A 439 11.49 7.48 3.96
N LEU A 440 12.02 7.80 5.14
CA LEU A 440 11.54 8.94 5.94
C LEU A 440 11.70 10.26 5.16
N GLU A 441 12.82 10.46 4.47
CA GLU A 441 13.05 11.64 3.65
C GLU A 441 12.06 11.77 2.49
N THR A 442 11.77 10.69 1.77
CA THR A 442 10.74 10.69 0.70
C THR A 442 9.38 11.09 1.24
N ILE A 443 8.95 10.52 2.37
CA ILE A 443 7.67 10.86 3.00
C ILE A 443 7.65 12.33 3.43
N LEU A 444 8.72 12.82 4.06
CA LEU A 444 8.83 14.22 4.48
C LEU A 444 8.90 15.20 3.31
N SER A 445 9.46 14.82 2.16
CA SER A 445 9.46 15.65 0.95
C SER A 445 8.03 15.85 0.43
N ASN A 446 7.25 14.77 0.36
CA ASN A 446 5.86 14.79 -0.07
C ASN A 446 4.99 15.62 0.89
N ILE A 447 5.08 15.37 2.20
CA ILE A 447 4.38 16.15 3.23
C ILE A 447 4.79 17.63 3.14
N GLY A 448 6.08 17.90 2.91
CA GLY A 448 6.59 19.27 2.76
C GLY A 448 5.99 19.99 1.55
N ALA A 449 5.80 19.30 0.43
CA ALA A 449 5.16 19.85 -0.76
C ALA A 449 3.68 20.18 -0.49
N LEU A 450 2.94 19.26 0.12
CA LEU A 450 1.54 19.47 0.48
C LEU A 450 1.36 20.60 1.51
N ARG A 451 2.25 20.68 2.49
CA ARG A 451 2.32 21.79 3.46
C ARG A 451 2.54 23.14 2.78
N ARG A 452 3.51 23.25 1.86
CA ARG A 452 3.77 24.51 1.12
C ARG A 452 2.55 24.93 0.31
N LYS A 453 1.92 23.98 -0.38
CA LYS A 453 0.68 24.21 -1.12
C LYS A 453 -0.43 24.73 -0.21
N PHE A 454 -0.61 24.13 0.96
CA PHE A 454 -1.58 24.58 1.96
C PHE A 454 -1.35 26.03 2.41
N ILE A 455 -0.10 26.40 2.70
CA ILE A 455 0.25 27.77 3.13
C ILE A 455 -0.07 28.79 2.02
N ILE A 456 0.31 28.50 0.77
CA ILE A 456 0.04 29.36 -0.38
C ILE A 456 -1.47 29.55 -0.58
N GLU A 457 -2.24 28.47 -0.53
CA GLU A 457 -3.70 28.50 -0.66
C GLU A 457 -4.36 29.28 0.48
N GLN A 458 -3.84 29.18 1.71
CA GLN A 458 -4.33 29.93 2.86
C GLN A 458 -4.06 31.43 2.71
N GLU A 459 -2.86 31.81 2.25
CA GLU A 459 -2.50 33.21 2.00
C GLU A 459 -3.36 33.84 0.89
N GLN A 460 -3.68 33.08 -0.16
CA GLN A 460 -4.60 33.50 -1.23
C GLN A 460 -6.03 33.67 -0.69
N PHE A 461 -6.51 32.73 0.14
CA PHE A 461 -7.83 32.80 0.75
C PHE A 461 -7.97 34.01 1.70
N SER A 462 -6.91 34.36 2.42
CA SER A 462 -6.87 35.55 3.29
C SER A 462 -6.80 36.88 2.53
N LYS A 463 -6.38 36.90 1.26
CA LYS A 463 -6.32 38.11 0.42
C LYS A 463 -7.60 38.39 -0.38
N HIS A 464 -8.49 37.40 -0.49
CA HIS A 464 -9.78 37.50 -1.19
C HIS A 464 -10.99 37.62 -0.25
N LYS A 465 -10.73 37.88 1.04
CA LYS A 465 -11.69 38.43 2.01
C LYS A 465 -11.31 39.86 2.32
#